data_AF-A0A1H8UCQ5-F1
#
_entry.id   AF-A0A1H8UCQ5-F1
#
_cell.length_a   1.000
_cell.length_b   1.000
_cell.length_c   1.000
_cell.angle_alpha   90.00
_cell.angle_beta   90.00
_cell.angle_gamma   90.00
#
_symmetry.space_group_name_H-M   'P 1'
#
loop_
_entity.id
_entity.type
_entity.pdbx_description
1 polymer ?
#
loop_
_entity_poly.entity_id
_entity_poly.type
_entity_poly.pdbx_seq_one_letter_code
_entity_poly.pdbx_strand_id
1 'polypeptide(L)'
;MNVTFDWNEWFFIITATLALIVFCPIRKYFSLAMVVIIWMYNLVLVASIDYFFIATPFHLYYFGDNPTYELSGALYHFFMYPSCSTIFLFLYDKFELYGRKTIWYIACWTGFSLFFEWLCVQNHVLNYTGWKLYYSIAFYPVASVVLIALFRFTKRKLHELELPSLRV
;
A
#
# COMPACT_ATOMS: atom_id res chain seq x y z
N MET A 1 -1.44 -27.45 -2.76
CA MET A 1 -1.33 -26.23 -1.93
C MET A 1 -1.43 -26.69 -0.48
N ASN A 2 -0.30 -26.77 0.20
CA ASN A 2 -0.28 -26.96 1.65
C ASN A 2 0.15 -25.61 2.20
N VAL A 3 -0.80 -24.87 2.77
CA VAL A 3 -0.51 -23.67 3.56
C VAL A 3 -0.21 -24.17 4.97
N THR A 4 0.96 -23.85 5.49
CA THR A 4 1.34 -24.21 6.85
C THR A 4 1.25 -22.98 7.72
N PHE A 5 0.26 -22.94 8.61
CA PHE A 5 0.08 -21.80 9.49
C PHE A 5 1.26 -21.70 10.48
N ASP A 6 2.22 -20.84 10.16
CA ASP A 6 3.48 -20.67 10.86
C ASP A 6 3.73 -19.20 11.22
N TRP A 7 5.01 -18.85 11.43
CA TRP A 7 5.40 -17.50 11.79
C TRP A 7 5.05 -16.46 10.72
N ASN A 8 5.08 -16.82 9.44
CA ASN A 8 4.81 -15.89 8.35
C ASN A 8 3.34 -15.43 8.37
N GLU A 9 2.38 -16.32 8.67
CA GLU A 9 0.97 -15.95 8.79
C GLU A 9 0.72 -15.10 10.03
N TRP A 10 1.38 -15.42 11.15
CA TRP A 10 1.35 -14.56 12.33
C TRP A 10 1.88 -13.16 12.01
N PHE A 11 2.97 -13.06 11.26
CA PHE A 11 3.53 -11.78 10.83
C PHE A 11 2.55 -11.00 9.95
N PHE A 12 1.88 -11.65 8.99
CA PHE A 12 0.81 -11.05 8.19
C PHE A 12 -0.31 -10.48 9.07
N ILE A 13 -0.82 -11.30 9.99
CA ILE A 13 -1.93 -10.91 10.87
C ILE A 13 -1.53 -9.74 11.76
N ILE A 14 -0.37 -9.81 12.42
CA ILE A 14 0.10 -8.78 13.34
C ILE A 14 0.28 -7.46 12.60
N THR A 15 1.01 -7.46 11.47
CA THR A 15 1.31 -6.22 10.75
C THR A 15 0.06 -5.61 10.09
N ALA A 16 -0.81 -6.42 9.49
CA ALA A 16 -2.08 -5.94 8.94
C ALA A 16 -3.00 -5.40 10.04
N THR A 17 -3.07 -6.07 11.20
CA THR A 17 -3.87 -5.60 12.35
C THR A 17 -3.33 -4.28 12.89
N LEU A 18 -2.01 -4.13 13.03
CA LEU A 18 -1.39 -2.88 13.46
C LEU A 18 -1.72 -1.74 12.48
N ALA A 19 -1.60 -1.98 11.17
CA ALA A 19 -1.97 -1.00 10.15
C ALA A 19 -3.45 -0.61 10.22
N LEU A 20 -4.35 -1.58 10.44
CA LEU A 20 -5.78 -1.35 10.61
C LEU A 20 -6.11 -0.54 11.87
N ILE A 21 -5.46 -0.85 13.00
CA ILE A 21 -5.64 -0.10 14.25
C ILE A 21 -5.28 1.37 14.05
N VAL A 22 -4.18 1.66 13.35
CA VAL A 22 -3.76 3.03 13.03
C VAL A 22 -4.69 3.68 11.99
N PHE A 23 -5.16 2.91 11.01
CA PHE A 23 -6.10 3.38 9.98
C PHE A 23 -7.47 3.78 10.56
N CYS A 24 -8.03 3.00 11.49
CA CYS A 24 -9.38 3.21 12.03
C CYS A 24 -9.69 4.64 12.51
N PRO A 25 -8.84 5.31 13.33
CA PRO A 25 -9.06 6.70 13.71
C PRO A 25 -8.81 7.66 12.53
N ILE A 26 -7.83 7.36 11.68
CA ILE A 26 -7.43 8.19 10.54
C ILE A 26 -8.50 8.23 9.45
N ARG A 27 -9.24 7.13 9.22
CA ARG A 27 -10.25 7.06 8.14
C ARG A 27 -11.30 8.17 8.23
N LYS A 28 -11.58 8.66 9.45
CA LYS A 28 -12.55 9.74 9.71
C LYS A 28 -12.09 11.09 9.17
N TYR A 29 -10.80 11.25 8.88
CA TYR A 29 -10.24 12.45 8.25
C TYR A 29 -10.66 12.57 6.78
N PHE A 30 -10.92 11.45 6.11
CA PHE A 30 -11.32 11.41 4.71
C PHE A 30 -12.81 11.09 4.57
N SER A 31 -13.43 11.58 3.49
CA SER A 31 -14.77 11.14 3.11
C SER A 31 -14.78 9.65 2.77
N LEU A 32 -15.92 8.98 2.95
CA LEU A 32 -16.05 7.55 2.61
C LEU A 32 -15.70 7.28 1.14
N ALA A 33 -16.11 8.17 0.23
CA ALA A 33 -15.81 8.05 -1.19
C ALA A 33 -14.30 8.08 -1.46
N MET A 34 -13.56 8.99 -0.81
CA MET A 34 -12.10 9.05 -0.93
C MET A 34 -11.44 7.77 -0.43
N VAL A 35 -11.88 7.25 0.73
CA VAL A 35 -11.35 6.00 1.29
C VAL A 35 -11.58 4.84 0.32
N VAL A 36 -12.78 4.70 -0.23
CA VAL A 36 -13.11 3.62 -1.19
C VAL A 36 -12.24 3.73 -2.46
N ILE A 37 -12.06 4.94 -3.00
CA ILE A 37 -11.23 5.15 -4.19
C ILE A 37 -9.77 4.77 -3.92
N ILE A 38 -9.21 5.21 -2.79
CA ILE A 38 -7.84 4.84 -2.37
C ILE A 38 -7.74 3.32 -2.20
N TRP A 39 -8.74 2.70 -1.58
CA TRP A 39 -8.76 1.25 -1.34
C TRP A 39 -8.74 0.45 -2.64
N MET A 40 -9.66 0.78 -3.55
CA MET A 40 -9.76 0.11 -4.86
C MET A 40 -8.51 0.33 -5.71
N TYR A 41 -7.97 1.55 -5.73
CA TYR A 41 -6.72 1.84 -6.43
C TYR A 41 -5.57 0.96 -5.93
N ASN A 42 -5.40 0.85 -4.61
CA ASN A 42 -4.33 0.04 -4.04
C ASN A 42 -4.49 -1.44 -4.38
N LEU A 43 -5.71 -1.97 -4.26
CA LEU A 43 -6.00 -3.36 -4.63
C LEU A 43 -5.63 -3.65 -6.09
N VAL A 44 -6.05 -2.78 -7.02
CA VAL A 44 -5.77 -2.94 -8.45
C VAL A 44 -4.28 -2.81 -8.73
N LEU A 45 -3.60 -1.82 -8.15
CA LEU A 45 -2.17 -1.59 -8.37
C LEU A 45 -1.35 -2.80 -7.91
N VAL A 46 -1.57 -3.25 -6.68
CA VAL A 46 -0.88 -4.38 -6.07
C VAL A 46 -1.14 -5.65 -6.86
N ALA A 47 -2.40 -5.98 -7.14
CA ALA A 47 -2.74 -7.17 -7.91
C ALA A 47 -2.12 -7.14 -9.31
N SER A 48 -2.02 -5.97 -9.94
CA SER A 48 -1.39 -5.80 -11.25
C SER A 48 0.12 -6.03 -11.19
N ILE A 49 0.79 -5.48 -10.16
CA ILE A 49 2.23 -5.67 -9.94
C ILE A 49 2.53 -7.14 -9.65
N ASP A 50 1.77 -7.77 -8.76
CA ASP A 50 1.92 -9.18 -8.43
C ASP A 50 1.68 -10.07 -9.64
N TYR A 51 0.63 -9.80 -10.43
CA TYR A 51 0.42 -10.53 -11.67
C TYR A 51 1.59 -10.38 -12.64
N PHE A 52 2.21 -9.20 -12.72
CA PHE A 52 3.34 -8.96 -13.61
C PHE A 52 4.64 -9.58 -13.11
N PHE A 53 4.90 -9.59 -11.79
CA PHE A 53 6.18 -10.03 -11.22
C PHE A 53 6.19 -11.45 -10.66
N ILE A 54 5.07 -11.92 -10.09
CA ILE A 54 4.95 -13.28 -9.53
C ILE A 54 4.59 -14.28 -10.63
N ALA A 55 3.71 -13.90 -11.56
CA ALA A 55 3.25 -14.81 -12.62
C ALA A 55 4.32 -15.06 -13.70
N THR A 56 4.07 -16.07 -14.52
CA THR A 56 4.89 -16.40 -15.69
C THR A 56 4.98 -15.19 -16.64
N PRO A 57 6.15 -14.86 -17.19
CA PRO A 57 7.40 -15.62 -17.17
C PRO A 57 8.43 -15.18 -16.11
N PHE A 58 8.16 -14.12 -15.33
CA PHE A 58 9.23 -13.44 -14.60
C PHE A 58 9.60 -14.11 -13.26
N HIS A 59 8.62 -14.60 -12.50
CA HIS A 59 8.82 -15.26 -11.21
C HIS A 59 9.88 -14.58 -10.34
N LEU A 60 9.72 -13.29 -10.06
CA LEU A 60 10.72 -12.48 -9.36
C LEU A 60 10.64 -12.63 -7.84
N TYR A 61 9.45 -12.87 -7.31
CA TYR A 61 9.22 -13.17 -5.89
C TYR A 61 7.89 -13.91 -5.72
N TYR A 62 7.63 -14.43 -4.52
CA TYR A 62 6.33 -14.91 -4.09
C TYR A 62 6.07 -14.56 -2.62
N PHE A 63 4.78 -14.59 -2.22
CA PHE A 63 4.33 -14.29 -0.86
C PHE A 63 3.94 -15.57 -0.13
N GLY A 64 4.34 -15.69 1.15
CA GLY A 64 4.04 -16.84 1.99
C GLY A 64 4.73 -18.12 1.52
N ASP A 65 4.06 -19.25 1.74
CA ASP A 65 4.64 -20.58 1.55
C ASP A 65 4.67 -21.04 0.09
N ASN A 66 3.67 -20.64 -0.70
CA ASN A 66 3.47 -21.15 -2.04
C ASN A 66 3.78 -20.09 -3.12
N PRO A 67 4.35 -20.50 -4.27
CA PRO A 67 4.51 -19.63 -5.44
C PRO A 67 3.17 -19.18 -6.05
N THR A 68 2.09 -19.88 -5.74
CA THR A 68 0.72 -19.55 -6.16
C THR A 68 0.05 -18.64 -5.14
N TYR A 69 -0.80 -17.73 -5.61
CA TYR A 69 -1.50 -16.78 -4.75
C TYR A 69 -2.31 -17.46 -3.63
N GLU A 70 -2.02 -17.11 -2.38
CA GLU A 70 -2.68 -17.65 -1.19
C GLU A 70 -3.74 -16.69 -0.62
N LEU A 71 -4.70 -17.23 0.13
CA LEU A 71 -5.73 -16.41 0.80
C LEU A 71 -5.12 -15.51 1.89
N SER A 72 -4.12 -15.99 2.63
CA SER A 72 -3.34 -15.23 3.61
C SER A 72 -2.73 -13.99 2.97
N GLY A 73 -2.02 -14.17 1.86
CA GLY A 73 -1.49 -13.10 1.03
C GLY A 73 -2.58 -12.18 0.49
N ALA A 74 -3.69 -12.72 -0.02
CA ALA A 74 -4.80 -11.91 -0.55
C ALA A 74 -5.41 -10.98 0.52
N LEU A 75 -5.67 -11.51 1.73
CA LEU A 75 -6.18 -10.71 2.85
C LEU A 75 -5.15 -9.69 3.32
N TYR A 76 -3.87 -10.07 3.34
CA TYR A 76 -2.78 -9.15 3.64
C TYR A 76 -2.76 -7.97 2.67
N HIS A 77 -2.80 -8.23 1.37
CA HIS A 77 -2.89 -7.20 0.34
C HIS A 77 -4.14 -6.33 0.49
N PHE A 78 -5.27 -6.95 0.85
CA PHE A 78 -6.54 -6.25 1.00
C PHE A 78 -6.57 -5.27 2.18
N PHE A 79 -5.94 -5.60 3.30
CA PHE A 79 -5.97 -4.76 4.49
C PHE A 79 -4.72 -3.89 4.65
N MET A 80 -3.54 -4.46 4.48
CA MET A 80 -2.28 -3.78 4.77
C MET A 80 -2.04 -2.60 3.82
N TYR A 81 -2.09 -2.83 2.51
CA TYR A 81 -1.68 -1.82 1.52
C TYR A 81 -2.63 -0.62 1.49
N PRO A 82 -3.97 -0.79 1.44
CA PRO A 82 -4.89 0.34 1.55
C PRO A 82 -4.76 1.11 2.86
N SER A 83 -4.54 0.42 3.99
CA SER A 83 -4.36 1.07 5.29
C SER A 83 -3.10 1.92 5.29
N CYS A 84 -1.96 1.38 4.88
CA CYS A 84 -0.69 2.11 4.78
C CYS A 84 -0.77 3.30 3.82
N SER A 85 -1.41 3.13 2.66
CA SER A 85 -1.63 4.21 1.69
C SER A 85 -2.51 5.33 2.25
N THR A 86 -3.53 4.99 3.04
CA THR A 86 -4.37 5.99 3.71
C THR A 86 -3.59 6.72 4.81
N ILE A 87 -2.78 6.01 5.59
CA ILE A 87 -1.90 6.60 6.61
C ILE A 87 -0.89 7.56 5.95
N PHE A 88 -0.28 7.14 4.85
CA PHE A 88 0.61 7.98 4.05
C PHE A 88 -0.08 9.27 3.60
N LEU A 89 -1.25 9.16 2.97
CA LEU A 89 -2.00 10.34 2.51
C LEU A 89 -2.46 11.24 3.66
N PHE A 90 -2.80 10.66 4.82
CA PHE A 90 -3.15 11.43 6.01
C PHE A 90 -1.97 12.27 6.49
N LEU A 91 -0.78 11.67 6.67
CA LEU A 91 0.40 12.40 7.09
C LEU A 91 0.76 13.49 6.07
N TYR A 92 0.68 13.17 4.78
CA TYR A 92 0.94 14.11 3.69
C TYR A 92 0.01 15.34 3.74
N ASP A 93 -1.29 15.14 3.85
CA ASP A 93 -2.30 16.20 3.82
C ASP A 93 -2.37 16.97 5.15
N LYS A 94 -2.30 16.24 6.29
CA LYS A 94 -2.38 16.80 7.64
C LYS A 94 -1.21 17.71 8.00
N PHE A 95 0.00 17.37 7.56
CA PHE A 95 1.22 18.16 7.80
C PHE A 95 1.56 19.08 6.63
N GLU A 96 0.67 19.20 5.64
CA GLU A 96 0.82 20.09 4.48
C GLU A 96 2.17 19.92 3.79
N LEU A 97 2.56 18.67 3.53
CA LEU A 97 3.88 18.30 3.00
C LEU A 97 3.98 18.53 1.49
N TYR A 98 3.56 19.71 1.03
CA TYR A 98 3.49 20.10 -0.38
C TYR A 98 4.80 20.70 -0.89
N GLY A 99 4.94 20.75 -2.22
CA GLY A 99 6.07 21.37 -2.90
C GLY A 99 7.38 20.64 -2.59
N ARG A 100 8.42 21.37 -2.16
CA ARG A 100 9.73 20.77 -1.86
C ARG A 100 9.69 19.79 -0.68
N LYS A 101 8.76 19.96 0.27
CA LYS A 101 8.59 19.03 1.39
C LYS A 101 8.13 17.65 0.93
N THR A 102 7.43 17.56 -0.21
CA THR A 102 6.96 16.30 -0.78
C THR A 102 8.12 15.38 -1.15
N ILE A 103 9.24 15.92 -1.64
CA ILE A 103 10.41 15.13 -2.02
C ILE A 103 11.00 14.41 -0.81
N TRP A 104 11.23 15.15 0.28
CA TRP A 104 11.73 14.59 1.53
C TRP A 104 10.75 13.59 2.14
N TYR A 105 9.47 13.90 2.07
CA TYR A 105 8.43 13.00 2.57
C TYR A 105 8.42 11.66 1.83
N ILE A 106 8.47 11.68 0.48
CA ILE A 106 8.55 10.48 -0.34
C ILE A 106 9.85 9.71 -0.07
N ALA A 107 10.98 10.40 0.09
CA ALA A 107 12.26 9.76 0.40
C ALA A 107 12.22 9.04 1.76
N CYS A 108 11.70 9.69 2.80
CA CYS A 108 11.53 9.07 4.12
C CYS A 108 10.58 7.88 4.06
N TRP A 109 9.45 8.01 3.36
CA TRP A 109 8.49 6.93 3.23
C TRP A 109 9.06 5.75 2.43
N THR A 110 9.83 6.02 1.39
CA THR A 110 10.57 5.01 0.63
C THR A 110 11.55 4.25 1.52
N GLY A 111 12.30 4.95 2.37
CA GLY A 111 13.19 4.33 3.36
C GLY A 111 12.43 3.43 4.33
N PHE A 112 11.28 3.89 4.84
CA PHE A 112 10.39 3.08 5.68
C PHE A 112 9.86 1.84 4.94
N SER A 113 9.40 1.99 3.70
CA SER A 113 8.91 0.87 2.88
C SER A 113 9.99 -0.16 2.61
N LEU A 114 11.20 0.25 2.27
CA LEU A 114 12.35 -0.65 2.08
C LEU A 114 12.73 -1.39 3.36
N PHE A 115 12.72 -0.69 4.50
CA PHE A 115 12.96 -1.32 5.80
C PHE A 115 11.88 -2.36 6.12
N PHE A 116 10.62 -2.04 5.86
CA PHE A 116 9.51 -2.96 6.09
C PHE A 116 9.54 -4.17 5.14
N GLU A 117 9.84 -3.95 3.86
CA GLU A 117 10.05 -5.02 2.88
C GLU A 117 11.20 -5.94 3.30
N TRP A 118 12.32 -5.37 3.76
CA TRP A 118 13.42 -6.14 4.32
C TRP A 118 12.98 -7.00 5.51
N LEU A 119 12.16 -6.46 6.42
CA LEU A 119 11.57 -7.26 7.51
C LEU A 119 10.71 -8.40 6.96
N CYS A 120 9.87 -8.16 5.96
CA CYS A 120 9.08 -9.23 5.33
C CYS A 120 9.98 -10.35 4.77
N VAL A 121 11.11 -10.00 4.16
CA VAL A 121 12.09 -10.99 3.67
C VAL A 121 12.71 -11.78 4.82
N GLN A 122 13.09 -11.13 5.91
CA GLN A 122 13.67 -11.83 7.08
C GLN A 122 12.67 -12.78 7.76
N ASN A 123 11.37 -12.51 7.65
CA ASN A 123 10.31 -13.31 8.27
C ASN A 123 9.68 -14.32 7.29
N HIS A 124 10.32 -14.58 6.14
CA HIS A 124 9.85 -15.52 5.10
C HIS A 124 8.46 -15.20 4.53
N VAL A 125 7.98 -13.97 4.73
CA VAL A 125 6.73 -13.46 4.20
C VAL A 125 6.87 -13.12 2.72
N LEU A 126 8.01 -12.56 2.35
CA LEU A 126 8.36 -12.22 0.97
C LEU A 126 9.62 -12.99 0.58
N ASN A 127 9.48 -13.92 -0.36
CA ASN A 127 10.57 -14.77 -0.79
C ASN A 127 11.05 -14.34 -2.17
N TYR A 128 12.29 -13.83 -2.24
CA TYR A 128 12.90 -13.42 -3.50
C TYR A 128 13.47 -14.60 -4.27
N THR A 129 13.16 -14.66 -5.56
CA THR A 129 13.72 -15.63 -6.51
C THR A 129 14.61 -14.94 -7.54
N GLY A 130 14.14 -13.83 -8.11
CA GLY A 130 14.89 -12.97 -9.04
C GLY A 130 14.87 -11.48 -8.69
N TRP A 131 13.97 -11.08 -7.78
CA TRP A 131 13.89 -9.72 -7.24
C TRP A 131 15.02 -9.46 -6.25
N LYS A 132 15.34 -8.19 -6.08
CA LYS A 132 16.29 -7.72 -5.08
C LYS A 132 15.77 -6.43 -4.51
N LEU A 133 16.01 -6.23 -3.20
CA LEU A 133 15.52 -5.08 -2.45
C LEU A 133 15.84 -3.72 -3.11
N TYR A 134 16.98 -3.62 -3.80
CA TYR A 134 17.36 -2.36 -4.45
C TYR A 134 16.51 -2.00 -5.68
N TYR A 135 15.83 -2.96 -6.31
CA TYR A 135 14.86 -2.65 -7.36
C TYR A 135 13.68 -1.85 -6.80
N SER A 136 13.26 -2.16 -5.57
CA SER A 136 12.17 -1.47 -4.87
C SER A 136 12.47 0.01 -4.58
N ILE A 137 13.76 0.41 -4.58
CA ILE A 137 14.17 1.82 -4.38
C ILE A 137 13.54 2.74 -5.44
N ALA A 138 13.38 2.28 -6.67
CA ALA A 138 12.74 3.06 -7.73
C ALA A 138 11.22 2.92 -7.73
N PHE A 139 10.68 1.75 -7.36
CA PHE A 139 9.25 1.49 -7.39
C PHE A 139 8.48 2.27 -6.32
N TYR A 140 9.01 2.36 -5.09
CA TYR A 140 8.30 3.06 -4.01
C TYR A 140 8.08 4.55 -4.28
N PRO A 141 9.09 5.34 -4.70
CA PRO A 141 8.87 6.74 -5.07
C PRO A 141 7.85 6.90 -6.19
N VAL A 142 7.89 6.05 -7.21
CA VAL A 142 6.93 6.09 -8.33
C VAL A 142 5.52 5.82 -7.82
N ALA A 143 5.32 4.76 -7.03
CA ALA A 143 4.03 4.43 -6.44
C ALA A 143 3.50 5.56 -5.55
N SER A 144 4.35 6.19 -4.74
CA SER A 144 4.00 7.35 -3.92
C SER A 144 3.57 8.56 -4.75
N VAL A 145 4.28 8.87 -5.84
CA VAL A 145 3.93 9.98 -6.73
C VAL A 145 2.56 9.74 -7.37
N VAL A 146 2.30 8.53 -7.89
CA VAL A 146 1.01 8.19 -8.50
C VAL A 146 -0.12 8.24 -7.47
N LEU A 147 0.11 7.74 -6.26
CA LEU A 147 -0.88 7.82 -5.16
C LEU A 147 -1.22 9.26 -4.78
N ILE A 148 -0.21 10.15 -4.66
CA ILE A 148 -0.42 11.58 -4.40
C ILE A 148 -1.19 12.24 -5.54
N ALA A 149 -0.86 11.91 -6.79
CA ALA A 149 -1.54 12.44 -7.95
C ALA A 149 -3.03 12.06 -7.97
N LEU A 150 -3.33 10.78 -7.73
CA LEU A 150 -4.69 10.28 -7.58
C LEU A 150 -5.42 11.00 -6.46
N PHE A 151 -4.80 11.09 -5.28
CA PHE A 151 -5.40 11.75 -4.12
C PHE A 151 -5.77 13.20 -4.41
N ARG A 152 -4.85 13.99 -4.99
CA ARG A 152 -5.10 15.39 -5.34
C ARG A 152 -6.19 15.52 -6.39
N PHE A 153 -6.21 14.65 -7.39
CA PHE A 153 -7.24 14.62 -8.43
C PHE A 153 -8.63 14.36 -7.81
N THR A 154 -8.74 13.30 -7.00
CA THR A 154 -9.99 12.90 -6.34
C THR A 154 -10.47 13.97 -5.36
N LYS A 155 -9.58 14.55 -4.55
CA LYS A 155 -9.91 15.59 -3.57
C LYS A 155 -10.51 16.82 -4.27
N ARG A 156 -9.90 17.25 -5.37
CA ARG A 156 -10.42 18.37 -6.18
C ARG A 156 -11.81 18.06 -6.75
N LYS A 157 -11.99 16.86 -7.33
CA LYS A 157 -13.26 16.48 -7.94
C LYS A 157 -14.39 16.30 -6.93
N LEU A 158 -14.10 15.72 -5.77
CA LEU A 158 -15.11 15.57 -4.73
C LEU A 158 -15.57 16.94 -4.19
N HIS A 159 -14.62 17.86 -3.97
CA HIS A 159 -14.95 19.23 -3.56
C HIS A 159 -15.80 19.96 -4.62
N GLU A 160 -15.50 19.79 -5.91
CA GLU A 160 -16.32 20.33 -7.01
C GLU A 160 -17.76 19.80 -6.99
N LEU A 161 -17.99 18.56 -6.56
CA LEU A 161 -19.32 17.94 -6.48
C LEU A 161 -20.13 18.38 -5.26
N GLU A 162 -19.47 18.80 -4.17
CA GLU A 162 -20.13 19.29 -2.95
C GLU A 162 -20.59 20.76 -3.07
N LEU A 163 -19.94 21.56 -3.93
CA LEU A 163 -20.26 22.98 -4.13
C LEU A 163 -21.67 23.27 -4.69
N PRO A 164 -22.23 22.50 -5.65
CA PRO A 164 -23.59 22.69 -6.14
C PRO A 164 -24.67 22.40 -5.10
N SER A 165 -24.43 21.44 -4.18
CA SER A 165 -25.41 21.05 -3.15
C SER A 165 -25.57 22.06 -2.01
N LEU A 166 -24.68 23.05 -1.90
CA LEU A 166 -24.70 24.10 -0.86
C LEU A 166 -25.35 25.42 -1.35
N ARG A 167 -25.81 25.48 -2.61
CA ARG A 167 -26.44 26.67 -3.21
C ARG A 167 -27.97 26.60 -3.31
N VAL A 168 -28.59 25.67 -2.59
CA VAL A 168 -30.05 25.50 -2.47
C VAL A 168 -30.45 25.78 -1.03
#